data_AF-A0A6I1QQH9-F1
#
_entry.id   AF-A0A6I1QQH9-F1
#
_cell.length_a   1.000
_cell.length_b   1.000
_cell.length_c   1.000
_cell.angle_alpha   90.00
_cell.angle_beta   90.00
_cell.angle_gamma   90.00
#
_symmetry.space_group_name_H-M   'P 1'
#
loop_
_entity.id
_entity.type
_entity.pdbx_description
1 polymer ?
#
loop_
_entity_poly.entity_id
_entity_poly.type
_entity_poly.pdbx_seq_one_letter_code
_entity_poly.pdbx_strand_id
1 'polypeptide(L)'
;MSRDRLNKDRFRGNWPQFKGELQKNWQYFTDDDLVEVEGDYDKFVTMVQKRCREKEEDVVRWTNNWYSKREQDEVLASKATISRNQM
;
A
#
# COMPACT_ATOMS: atom_id res chain seq x y z
N MET A 1 -1.27 7.75 22.40
CA MET A 1 -0.65 7.72 21.06
C MET A 1 -1.38 6.68 20.22
N SER A 2 -2.49 7.07 19.58
CA SER A 2 -3.22 6.18 18.68
C SER A 2 -2.62 6.38 17.30
N ARG A 3 -1.70 5.50 16.89
CA ARG A 3 -1.20 5.44 15.51
C ARG A 3 -2.40 5.24 14.60
N ASP A 4 -2.59 6.14 13.64
CA ASP A 4 -3.52 6.01 12.52
C ASP A 4 -3.40 4.61 11.93
N ARG A 5 -4.39 3.78 12.26
CA ARG A 5 -4.44 2.39 11.83
C ARG A 5 -4.94 2.41 10.40
N LEU A 6 -4.01 2.33 9.46
CA LEU A 6 -4.31 1.83 8.13
C LEU A 6 -5.23 0.61 8.31
N ASN A 7 -6.43 0.66 7.75
CA ASN A 7 -7.45 -0.34 8.06
C ASN A 7 -6.93 -1.71 7.57
N LYS A 8 -6.67 -2.64 8.50
CA LYS A 8 -6.09 -3.95 8.22
C LYS A 8 -6.90 -4.70 7.15
N ASP A 9 -8.22 -4.54 7.16
CA ASP A 9 -9.13 -5.12 6.17
C ASP A 9 -8.87 -4.57 4.76
N ARG A 10 -8.69 -3.25 4.65
CA ARG A 10 -8.36 -2.58 3.38
C ARG A 10 -6.97 -2.97 2.87
N PHE A 11 -6.02 -3.14 3.78
CA PHE A 11 -4.66 -3.59 3.43
C PHE A 11 -4.70 -4.99 2.82
N ARG A 12 -5.41 -5.92 3.48
CA ARG A 12 -5.56 -7.29 2.99
C ARG A 12 -6.26 -7.36 1.64
N GLY A 13 -7.34 -6.59 1.44
CA GLY A 13 -8.08 -6.57 0.18
C GLY A 13 -7.27 -6.06 -1.01
N ASN A 14 -6.37 -5.10 -0.79
CA ASN A 14 -5.52 -4.52 -1.85
C ASN A 14 -4.10 -5.12 -1.88
N TRP A 15 -3.81 -6.11 -1.03
CA TRP A 15 -2.49 -6.74 -0.92
C TRP A 15 -1.94 -7.26 -2.26
N PRO A 16 -2.71 -7.94 -3.12
CA PRO A 16 -2.20 -8.47 -4.39
C PRO A 16 -1.64 -7.40 -5.32
N GLN A 17 -2.27 -6.23 -5.38
CA GLN A 17 -1.82 -5.10 -6.18
C GLN A 17 -0.67 -4.36 -5.48
N PHE A 18 -0.76 -4.20 -4.17
CA PHE A 18 0.26 -3.56 -3.36
C PHE A 18 1.60 -4.28 -3.45
N LYS A 19 1.63 -5.61 -3.29
CA LYS A 19 2.85 -6.40 -3.32
C LYS A 19 3.61 -6.29 -4.64
N GLY A 20 2.90 -6.19 -5.77
CA GLY A 20 3.51 -6.01 -7.09
C GLY A 20 4.19 -4.65 -7.25
N GLU A 21 3.55 -3.58 -6.77
CA GLU A 21 4.14 -2.24 -6.78
C GLU A 21 5.28 -2.11 -5.76
N LEU A 22 5.14 -2.76 -4.60
CA LEU A 22 6.16 -2.82 -3.58
C LEU A 22 7.41 -3.50 -4.12
N GLN A 23 7.28 -4.68 -4.75
CA GLN A 23 8.41 -5.40 -5.34
C GLN A 23 9.15 -4.60 -6.42
N LYS A 24 8.42 -3.80 -7.23
CA LYS A 24 9.02 -2.93 -8.25
C LYS A 24 9.80 -1.77 -7.64
N ASN A 25 9.25 -1.11 -6.60
CA ASN A 25 9.89 0.03 -5.95
C ASN A 25 11.01 -0.39 -4.98
N TRP A 26 10.88 -1.59 -4.41
CA TRP A 26 11.71 -2.10 -3.33
C TRP A 26 12.20 -3.51 -3.67
N GLN A 27 13.30 -3.57 -4.43
CA GLN A 27 13.95 -4.82 -4.86
C GLN A 27 14.49 -5.68 -3.70
N TYR A 28 14.48 -5.17 -2.47
CA TYR A 28 14.91 -5.87 -1.26
C TYR A 28 13.89 -6.90 -0.75
N PHE A 29 12.62 -6.78 -1.16
CA PHE A 29 11.57 -7.72 -0.77
C PHE A 29 11.44 -8.80 -1.84
N THR A 30 11.62 -10.05 -1.44
CA THR A 30 11.44 -11.19 -2.33
C THR A 30 9.98 -11.62 -2.39
N ASP A 31 9.58 -12.34 -3.44
CA ASP A 31 8.20 -12.83 -3.55
C ASP A 31 7.81 -13.70 -2.34
N ASP A 32 8.76 -14.48 -1.81
CA ASP A 32 8.56 -15.32 -0.63
C ASP A 32 8.24 -14.49 0.64
N ASP A 33 8.98 -13.40 0.87
CA ASP A 33 8.68 -12.46 1.96
C ASP A 33 7.28 -11.84 1.82
N LEU A 34 6.88 -11.52 0.58
CA LEU A 34 5.57 -10.94 0.27
C LEU A 34 4.43 -11.97 0.38
N VAL A 35 4.72 -13.25 0.16
CA VAL A 35 3.77 -14.32 0.40
C VAL A 35 3.58 -14.53 1.90
N GLU A 36 4.64 -14.51 2.71
CA GLU A 36 4.56 -14.70 4.16
C GLU A 36 3.68 -13.63 4.85
N VAL A 37 3.75 -12.40 4.36
CA VAL A 37 2.94 -11.29 4.85
C VAL A 37 1.46 -11.53 4.61
N GLU A 38 1.07 -12.10 3.46
CA GLU A 38 -0.33 -12.44 3.11
C GLU A 38 -1.36 -11.31 3.36
N GLY A 39 -0.95 -10.04 3.23
CA GLY A 39 -1.81 -8.90 3.50
C GLY A 39 -2.10 -8.67 4.98
N ASP A 40 -1.25 -9.17 5.86
CA ASP A 40 -1.24 -8.83 7.28
C ASP A 40 -0.30 -7.62 7.52
N TYR A 41 -0.87 -6.50 7.94
CA TYR A 41 -0.11 -5.28 8.19
C TYR A 41 0.92 -5.44 9.33
N ASP A 42 0.63 -6.25 10.35
CA ASP A 42 1.56 -6.49 11.47
C ASP A 42 2.78 -7.30 10.99
N LYS A 43 2.53 -8.35 10.19
CA LYS A 43 3.60 -9.11 9.54
C LYS A 43 4.41 -8.24 8.60
N PHE A 44 3.75 -7.39 7.81
CA PHE A 44 4.39 -6.45 6.92
C PHE A 44 5.39 -5.55 7.66
N VAL A 45 4.94 -4.88 8.73
CA VAL A 45 5.81 -4.00 9.53
C VAL A 45 6.98 -4.78 10.13
N THR A 46 6.73 -5.98 10.66
CA THR A 46 7.78 -6.85 11.23
C THR A 46 8.81 -7.25 10.16
N MET A 47 8.36 -7.57 8.96
CA MET A 47 9.21 -7.96 7.83
C MET A 47 10.04 -6.76 7.34
N VAL A 48 9.43 -5.59 7.20
CA VAL A 48 10.11 -4.34 6.85
C VAL A 48 11.19 -3.99 7.88
N GLN A 49 10.91 -4.14 9.16
CA GLN A 49 11.90 -3.95 10.23
C GLN A 49 13.09 -4.91 10.13
N LYS A 50 12.84 -6.18 9.77
CA LYS A 50 13.89 -7.21 9.62
C LYS A 50 14.75 -6.98 8.38
N ARG A 51 14.14 -6.60 7.24
CA ARG A 51 14.83 -6.43 5.96
C ARG A 51 15.48 -5.06 5.81
N CYS A 52 14.78 -4.01 6.24
CA CYS A 52 15.10 -2.62 5.94
C CYS A 52 14.88 -1.73 7.17
N ARG A 53 15.64 -1.97 8.24
CA ARG A 53 15.53 -1.20 9.49
C ARG A 53 15.73 0.32 9.29
N GLU A 54 16.65 0.70 8.40
CA GLU A 54 16.92 2.10 8.06
C GLU A 54 15.87 2.72 7.12
N LYS A 55 15.16 1.90 6.35
CA LYS A 55 14.17 2.37 5.37
C LYS A 55 12.74 2.10 5.81
N GLU A 56 12.53 1.71 7.07
CA GLU A 56 11.21 1.50 7.65
C GLU A 56 10.32 2.73 7.42
N GLU A 57 10.83 3.92 7.75
CA GLU A 57 10.08 5.17 7.62
C GLU A 57 9.69 5.46 6.17
N ASP A 58 10.61 5.23 5.22
CA ASP A 58 10.36 5.40 3.79
C ASP A 58 9.30 4.41 3.27
N VAL A 59 9.40 3.13 3.67
CA VAL A 59 8.44 2.09 3.28
C VAL A 59 7.06 2.39 3.87
N VAL A 60 6.99 2.77 5.16
CA VAL A 60 5.73 3.10 5.84
C VAL A 60 5.11 4.35 5.22
N ARG A 61 5.90 5.40 4.95
CA ARG A 61 5.44 6.61 4.28
C ARG A 61 4.93 6.31 2.86
N TRP A 62 5.67 5.52 2.09
CA TRP A 62 5.25 5.10 0.75
C TRP A 62 3.96 4.28 0.80
N THR A 63 3.85 3.36 1.75
CA THR A 63 2.65 2.55 1.99
C THR A 63 1.45 3.45 2.23
N ASN A 64 1.54 4.38 3.20
CA ASN A 64 0.48 5.33 3.48
C ASN A 64 0.09 6.15 2.25
N ASN A 65 1.06 6.64 1.47
CA ASN A 65 0.79 7.39 0.24
C ASN A 65 0.07 6.52 -0.82
N TRP A 66 0.50 5.28 -1.01
CA TRP A 66 -0.11 4.35 -1.96
C TRP A 66 -1.60 4.14 -1.63
N TYR A 67 -1.94 3.89 -0.36
CA TYR A 67 -3.32 3.72 0.06
C TYR A 67 -4.15 5.03 -0.05
N SER A 68 -3.58 6.19 0.34
CA SER A 68 -4.27 7.48 0.20
C SER A 68 -4.53 7.88 -1.26
N LYS A 69 -3.63 7.51 -2.18
CA LYS A 69 -3.73 7.87 -3.60
C LYS A 69 -4.78 7.05 -4.34
N ARG A 70 -5.01 5.78 -3.97
CA ARG A 70 -6.04 4.96 -4.60
C ARG A 70 -7.47 5.39 -4.26
N GLU A 71 -7.71 5.99 -3.08
CA GLU A 71 -8.99 6.65 -2.78
C GLU A 71 -9.24 7.86 -3.70
N GLN A 72 -8.18 8.56 -4.14
CA GLN A 72 -8.31 9.70 -5.04
C GLN A 72 -8.57 9.26 -6.50
N ASP A 73 -8.01 8.14 -6.94
CA ASP A 73 -8.16 7.67 -8.33
C ASP A 73 -9.61 7.22 -8.63
N GLU A 74 -10.31 6.59 -7.68
CA GLU A 74 -11.75 6.29 -7.80
C GLU A 74 -12.61 7.58 -7.82
N VAL A 75 -12.26 8.57 -6.99
CA VAL A 75 -12.95 9.88 -6.95
C VAL A 75 -12.66 10.72 -8.20
N LEU A 76 -11.48 10.58 -8.79
CA LEU A 76 -11.10 11.27 -10.03
C LEU A 76 -11.66 10.57 -11.27
N ALA A 77 -11.70 9.23 -11.31
CA ALA A 77 -12.31 8.45 -12.38
C ALA A 77 -13.84 8.66 -12.44
N SER A 78 -14.49 8.80 -11.28
CA SER A 78 -15.92 9.16 -11.19
C SER A 78 -16.18 10.62 -11.63
N LYS A 79 -15.30 11.58 -11.27
CA LYS A 79 -15.39 12.97 -11.75
C LYS A 79 -15.11 13.12 -13.26
N ALA A 80 -14.19 12.34 -13.81
CA ALA A 80 -13.82 12.39 -15.24
C ALA A 80 -14.93 11.87 -16.17
N THR A 81 -15.84 11.04 -15.67
CA THR A 81 -16.99 10.53 -16.45
C THR A 81 -18.13 11.55 -16.51
N ILE A 82 -18.33 12.36 -15.47
CA ILE A 82 -19.39 13.38 -15.41
C ILE A 82 -19.08 14.58 -16.32
N SER A 83 -17.81 14.93 -16.51
CA SER A 83 -17.45 16.12 -17.30
C SER A 83 -17.54 15.93 -18.82
N ARG A 84 -17.73 14.70 -19.33
CA ARG A 84 -17.87 14.44 -20.77
C ARG A 84 -19.30 14.66 -21.29
N ASN A 85 -20.28 14.88 -20.42
CA ASN A 85 -21.70 14.97 -20.77
C ASN A 85 -22.31 16.39 -20.60
N GLN A 86 -21.47 17.43 -20.64
CA GLN A 86 -21.91 18.85 -20.67
C GLN A 86 -21.40 19.58 -21.91
N MET A 87 -21.68 19.05 -23.10
CA MET A 87 -21.69 19.83 -24.35
C MET A 87 -23.07 19.72 -24.99
#